data_AF-A0A484KCC5-F1
#
_entry.id   AF-A0A484KCC5-F1
#
_cell.length_a   1.000
_cell.length_b   1.000
_cell.length_c   1.000
_cell.angle_alpha   90.00
_cell.angle_beta   90.00
_cell.angle_gamma   90.00
#
_symmetry.space_group_name_H-M   'P 1'
#
loop_
_entity.id
_entity.type
_entity.pdbx_description
1 polymer ?
#
loop_
_entity_poly.entity_id
_entity_poly.type
_entity_poly.pdbx_seq_one_letter_code
_entity_poly.pdbx_strand_id
1 'polypeptide(L)'
;MAIPAVQGLSSRSQFIFVFRLPYCFNKVRNCSSVAAVKWLAGHVNDSREENNWQRNYSDAQGGGYKNTSEWKKLSSKELGIQTSMISKSTRSVLNGLKQRGYDVYLVGGCVRDLILKKIPKDFDVITSAELSEVLKTFPRCEIVGRRFPICHVHVDDVIIEVSSFTTRGRKFGWNPYNGARRPPRCNDDDFVRWKNCLGRDFTINALMFDPFTRIIYDYLGGLEDIRKAKVRSVIPASSSFMEDCARILRGVRIASRLGFRFSRETAHFVKEFGSSLLRLDRGRILMELNYMLAYGSAEDSLRLLWKFGILEIVLPLQAAYFVSQGFRRRDKRSNMLLSLFSCLDNLLAPDRPCHSCLWIAILAFHKALVDRPRNPLVVAAFSIVVYTGGSSSDALGIVKKVSQLHDTRFAELSVDHSPNSDEELLDEVMDLAVDVKCTLQKMTDECFVSRALIKYPQAPPSDMVFISPALSQKVCAIFECVQWGKDGGHSQKQGSEIDYGALALGRLYEVRHVFARVVFDTVYPLQLEHDTSTNSNLDTPESKENE
;
A
#
# COMPACT_ATOMS: atom_id res chain seq x y z
N MET A 1 -56.29 34.84 -17.67
CA MET A 1 -56.97 34.06 -18.71
C MET A 1 -56.17 34.16 -20.00
N ALA A 2 -55.86 33.00 -20.59
CA ALA A 2 -55.59 32.65 -22.00
C ALA A 2 -55.02 33.68 -23.02
N ILE A 3 -53.81 33.38 -23.55
CA ILE A 3 -53.47 32.88 -24.92
C ILE A 3 -54.44 33.27 -26.08
N PRO A 4 -53.95 33.78 -27.25
CA PRO A 4 -53.42 33.00 -28.40
C PRO A 4 -52.09 33.54 -28.98
N ALA A 5 -51.08 32.73 -29.36
CA ALA A 5 -50.92 31.75 -30.47
C ALA A 5 -50.60 32.37 -31.86
N VAL A 6 -49.30 32.41 -32.24
CA VAL A 6 -48.60 31.61 -33.29
C VAL A 6 -48.70 32.15 -34.73
N GLN A 7 -47.54 32.49 -35.32
CA GLN A 7 -47.01 31.89 -36.56
C GLN A 7 -45.52 32.24 -36.74
N GLY A 8 -44.71 31.24 -37.08
CA GLY A 8 -43.24 31.26 -36.97
C GLY A 8 -42.48 31.31 -38.28
N LEU A 9 -41.15 31.27 -38.16
CA LEU A 9 -40.19 30.92 -39.22
C LEU A 9 -38.96 30.28 -38.57
N SER A 10 -38.50 29.19 -39.17
CA SER A 10 -37.46 28.29 -38.68
C SER A 10 -36.04 28.83 -38.89
N SER A 11 -35.13 28.56 -37.96
CA SER A 11 -33.69 28.47 -38.27
C SER A 11 -33.05 27.33 -37.46
N ARG A 12 -32.60 26.30 -38.18
CA ARG A 12 -31.82 25.17 -37.68
C ARG A 12 -30.42 25.65 -37.27
N SER A 13 -30.00 25.33 -36.05
CA SER A 13 -28.61 25.45 -35.62
C SER A 13 -27.77 24.34 -36.25
N GLN A 14 -26.68 24.74 -36.91
CA GLN A 14 -25.77 23.89 -37.67
C GLN A 14 -24.87 23.08 -36.74
N PHE A 15 -24.86 21.77 -36.94
CA PHE A 15 -23.75 20.87 -36.59
C PHE A 15 -22.58 21.16 -37.53
N ILE A 16 -21.40 21.48 -36.99
CA ILE A 16 -20.16 21.50 -37.76
C ILE A 16 -19.49 20.12 -37.63
N PHE A 17 -19.64 19.35 -38.70
CA PHE A 17 -18.81 18.20 -39.06
C PHE A 17 -17.39 18.67 -39.38
N VAL A 18 -16.37 18.06 -38.76
CA VAL A 18 -15.00 18.13 -39.28
C VAL A 18 -14.74 16.88 -40.11
N PHE A 19 -14.54 17.13 -41.41
CA PHE A 19 -14.21 16.18 -42.46
C PHE A 19 -12.87 15.48 -42.20
N ARG A 20 -12.85 14.15 -42.33
CA ARG A 20 -11.68 13.37 -42.73
C ARG A 20 -11.70 13.22 -44.25
N LEU A 21 -10.53 13.27 -44.91
CA LEU A 21 -10.14 12.65 -46.21
C LEU A 21 -8.81 13.30 -46.70
N PRO A 22 -8.03 12.76 -47.66
CA PRO A 22 -7.61 11.37 -47.91
C PRO A 22 -6.08 11.21 -48.18
N TYR A 23 -5.60 9.95 -48.06
CA TYR A 23 -4.52 9.25 -48.79
C TYR A 23 -3.28 9.98 -49.36
N CYS A 24 -2.09 9.44 -49.02
CA CYS A 24 -1.16 8.89 -50.03
C CYS A 24 -0.22 7.85 -49.40
N PHE A 25 -0.52 6.57 -49.65
CA PHE A 25 0.37 5.43 -49.44
C PHE A 25 1.40 5.39 -50.58
N ASN A 26 2.67 5.16 -50.26
CA ASN A 26 3.54 4.39 -51.15
C ASN A 26 4.37 3.37 -50.36
N LYS A 27 4.21 2.12 -50.79
CA LYS A 27 4.78 0.87 -50.30
C LYS A 27 6.31 0.86 -50.37
N VAL A 28 6.97 0.31 -49.33
CA VAL A 28 8.01 -0.71 -49.53
C VAL A 28 7.92 -1.80 -48.44
N ARG A 29 7.53 -3.00 -48.90
CA ARG A 29 7.72 -4.38 -48.41
C ARG A 29 7.37 -4.77 -46.96
N ASN A 30 6.27 -5.55 -46.90
CA ASN A 30 6.02 -6.63 -45.96
C ASN A 30 7.24 -7.55 -45.75
N CYS A 31 7.56 -7.82 -44.48
CA CYS A 31 8.02 -9.13 -44.02
C CYS A 31 7.32 -9.42 -42.68
N SER A 32 6.15 -10.04 -42.80
CA SER A 32 5.53 -10.84 -41.75
C SER A 32 6.37 -12.10 -41.56
N SER A 33 7.11 -12.21 -40.46
CA SER A 33 7.56 -13.50 -39.92
C SER A 33 6.75 -13.80 -38.66
N VAL A 34 5.56 -14.36 -38.90
CA VAL A 34 4.97 -15.29 -37.93
C VAL A 34 5.92 -16.48 -37.88
N ALA A 35 6.88 -16.46 -36.96
CA ALA A 35 7.60 -17.65 -36.58
C ALA A 35 6.64 -18.47 -35.72
N ALA A 36 5.88 -19.33 -36.38
CA ALA A 36 5.29 -20.50 -35.77
C ALA A 36 6.43 -21.25 -35.06
N VAL A 37 6.44 -21.23 -33.72
CA VAL A 37 7.10 -22.29 -32.97
C VAL A 37 6.22 -23.53 -33.16
N LYS A 38 6.49 -24.23 -34.25
CA LYS A 38 6.08 -25.59 -34.48
C LYS A 38 6.82 -26.41 -33.41
N TRP A 39 6.15 -26.69 -32.30
CA TRP A 39 6.61 -27.73 -31.39
C TRP A 39 6.59 -29.02 -32.22
N LEU A 40 7.77 -29.52 -32.55
CA LEU A 40 7.91 -30.86 -33.09
C LEU A 40 7.33 -31.79 -32.02
N ALA A 41 6.24 -32.46 -32.39
CA ALA A 41 5.69 -33.58 -31.66
C ALA A 41 6.75 -34.69 -31.59
N GLY A 42 7.70 -34.55 -30.68
CA GLY A 42 8.35 -35.69 -30.05
C GLY A 42 7.32 -36.25 -29.08
N HIS A 43 6.82 -37.45 -29.37
CA HIS A 43 6.03 -38.24 -28.45
C HIS A 43 6.79 -38.41 -27.13
N VAL A 44 6.54 -37.52 -26.18
CA VAL A 44 6.71 -37.78 -24.76
C VAL A 44 5.29 -37.79 -24.21
N ASN A 45 4.88 -38.94 -23.69
CA ASN A 45 3.57 -39.19 -23.10
C ASN A 45 3.26 -38.15 -22.02
N ASP A 46 2.54 -37.10 -22.39
CA ASP A 46 2.08 -36.04 -21.48
C ASP A 46 0.68 -36.32 -20.91
N SER A 47 0.32 -37.60 -20.85
CA SER A 47 -0.82 -38.10 -20.08
C SER A 47 -0.47 -38.30 -18.60
N ARG A 48 0.71 -37.88 -18.14
CA ARG A 48 1.10 -37.93 -16.72
C ARG A 48 0.98 -36.61 -15.98
N GLU A 49 1.12 -35.44 -16.64
CA GLU A 49 1.03 -34.14 -15.95
C GLU A 49 -0.41 -33.63 -15.82
N GLU A 50 -1.25 -33.76 -16.85
CA GLU A 50 -2.70 -33.45 -16.73
C GLU A 50 -3.41 -34.38 -15.73
N ASN A 51 -3.02 -35.66 -15.71
CA ASN A 51 -3.55 -36.64 -14.75
C ASN A 51 -3.02 -36.40 -13.32
N ASN A 52 -1.89 -35.74 -13.13
CA ASN A 52 -1.39 -35.35 -11.80
C ASN A 52 -2.14 -34.13 -11.24
N TRP A 53 -2.53 -33.18 -12.09
CA TRP A 53 -3.35 -32.04 -11.69
C TRP A 53 -4.77 -32.46 -11.33
N GLN A 54 -5.40 -33.34 -12.13
CA GLN A 54 -6.71 -33.90 -11.80
C GLN A 54 -6.66 -34.82 -10.59
N ARG A 55 -5.58 -35.60 -10.38
CA ARG A 55 -5.36 -36.36 -9.13
C ARG A 55 -5.15 -35.47 -7.92
N ASN A 56 -4.35 -34.40 -8.00
CA ASN A 56 -4.19 -33.45 -6.89
C ASN A 56 -5.48 -32.67 -6.60
N TYR A 57 -6.32 -32.42 -7.62
CA TYR A 57 -7.63 -31.78 -7.47
C TYR A 57 -8.68 -32.73 -6.86
N SER A 58 -8.60 -34.03 -7.13
CA SER A 58 -9.48 -35.06 -6.55
C SER A 58 -9.00 -35.55 -5.18
N ASP A 59 -7.69 -35.59 -4.91
CA ASP A 59 -7.12 -35.82 -3.58
C ASP A 59 -7.34 -34.62 -2.64
N ALA A 60 -7.41 -33.38 -3.18
CA ALA A 60 -7.84 -32.20 -2.43
C ALA A 60 -9.35 -32.17 -2.12
N GLN A 61 -10.18 -32.93 -2.86
CA GLN A 61 -11.58 -33.19 -2.48
C GLN A 61 -11.72 -34.29 -1.42
N GLY A 62 -10.72 -35.17 -1.27
CA GLY A 62 -10.67 -36.20 -0.23
C GLY A 62 -10.21 -35.69 1.14
N GLY A 63 -9.61 -34.50 1.19
CA GLY A 63 -9.26 -33.80 2.43
C GLY A 63 -10.45 -33.05 3.01
N GLY A 64 -11.43 -33.76 3.58
CA GLY A 64 -12.55 -33.15 4.30
C GLY A 64 -12.06 -32.06 5.25
N TYR A 65 -12.75 -30.91 5.27
CA TYR A 65 -12.53 -29.75 6.15
C TYR A 65 -11.99 -30.17 7.53
N LYS A 66 -10.66 -30.30 7.67
CA LYS A 66 -10.02 -30.73 8.91
C LYS A 66 -9.95 -29.53 9.84
N ASN A 67 -10.70 -29.63 10.94
CA ASN A 67 -10.97 -28.60 11.95
C ASN A 67 -11.80 -27.42 11.46
N THR A 68 -13.10 -27.62 11.26
CA THR A 68 -14.03 -26.55 11.62
C THR A 68 -13.93 -26.37 13.13
N SER A 69 -13.17 -25.36 13.58
CA SER A 69 -13.32 -24.84 14.93
C SER A 69 -14.82 -24.68 15.20
N GLU A 70 -15.32 -25.17 16.33
CA GLU A 70 -16.71 -24.93 16.73
C GLU A 70 -17.01 -23.44 16.61
N TRP A 71 -18.17 -23.10 16.04
CA TRP A 71 -18.60 -21.71 15.88
C TRP A 71 -18.60 -21.01 17.23
N LYS A 72 -17.87 -19.90 17.33
CA LYS A 72 -17.71 -19.18 18.60
C LYS A 72 -18.53 -17.90 18.58
N LYS A 73 -19.24 -17.67 19.69
CA LYS A 73 -19.93 -16.43 20.01
C LYS A 73 -19.33 -15.92 21.31
N LEU A 74 -18.63 -14.79 21.27
CA LEU A 74 -17.99 -14.21 22.45
C LEU A 74 -18.58 -12.84 22.74
N SER A 75 -18.64 -12.47 24.03
CA SER A 75 -19.05 -11.11 24.37
C SER A 75 -17.94 -10.11 24.00
N SER A 76 -18.34 -8.96 23.49
CA SER A 76 -17.42 -7.83 23.23
C SER A 76 -16.67 -7.39 24.48
N LYS A 77 -17.26 -7.55 25.68
CA LYS A 77 -16.63 -7.26 26.97
C LYS A 77 -15.42 -8.15 27.24
N GLU A 78 -15.52 -9.46 26.97
CA GLU A 78 -14.39 -10.40 27.08
C GLU A 78 -13.23 -10.03 26.16
N LEU A 79 -13.53 -9.43 25.01
CA LEU A 79 -12.55 -9.00 24.02
C LEU A 79 -12.12 -7.53 24.19
N GLY A 80 -12.59 -6.86 25.25
CA GLY A 80 -12.21 -5.47 25.58
C GLY A 80 -12.76 -4.42 24.62
N ILE A 81 -13.77 -4.75 23.80
CA ILE A 81 -14.35 -3.82 22.83
C ILE A 81 -15.46 -3.02 23.51
N GLN A 82 -15.37 -1.70 23.39
CA GLN A 82 -16.36 -0.76 23.90
C GLN A 82 -17.05 -0.05 22.73
N THR A 83 -18.33 0.28 22.91
CA THR A 83 -19.12 1.04 21.90
C THR A 83 -18.54 2.43 21.65
N SER A 84 -17.79 3.00 22.60
CA SER A 84 -17.06 4.26 22.46
C SER A 84 -15.95 4.21 21.41
N MET A 85 -15.41 3.02 21.13
CA MET A 85 -14.40 2.80 20.08
C MET A 85 -14.98 2.89 18.67
N ILE A 86 -16.31 2.87 18.54
CA ILE A 86 -17.01 3.04 17.27
C ILE A 86 -17.29 4.53 17.07
N SER A 87 -16.86 5.07 15.92
CA SER A 87 -17.04 6.48 15.58
C SER A 87 -18.51 6.92 15.69
N LYS A 88 -18.75 8.19 16.00
CA LYS A 88 -20.12 8.75 16.07
C LYS A 88 -20.84 8.58 14.72
N SER A 89 -20.15 8.85 13.62
CA SER A 89 -20.66 8.74 12.25
C SER A 89 -21.07 7.29 11.93
N THR A 90 -20.23 6.30 12.24
CA THR A 90 -20.56 4.88 12.09
C THR A 90 -21.76 4.48 12.96
N ARG A 91 -21.83 4.96 14.21
CA ARG A 91 -22.99 4.69 15.09
C ARG A 91 -24.28 5.29 14.54
N SER A 92 -24.23 6.45 13.89
CA SER A 92 -25.38 7.05 13.21
C SER A 92 -25.94 6.12 12.13
N VAL A 93 -25.07 5.58 11.27
CA VAL A 93 -25.47 4.62 10.22
C VAL A 93 -26.04 3.33 10.82
N LEU A 94 -25.37 2.75 11.82
CA LEU A 94 -25.84 1.54 12.50
C LEU A 94 -27.23 1.74 13.12
N ASN A 95 -27.45 2.86 13.81
CA ASN A 95 -28.73 3.18 14.44
C ASN A 95 -29.82 3.45 13.41
N GLY A 96 -29.52 4.17 12.32
CA GLY A 96 -30.50 4.48 11.27
C GLY A 96 -31.05 3.23 10.60
N LEU A 97 -30.19 2.24 10.31
CA LEU A 97 -30.61 0.94 9.78
C LEU A 97 -31.35 0.12 10.84
N LYS A 98 -30.86 0.10 12.09
CA LYS A 98 -31.49 -0.68 13.16
C LYS A 98 -32.90 -0.19 13.51
N GLN A 99 -33.13 1.13 13.49
CA GLN A 99 -34.45 1.74 13.72
C GLN A 99 -35.49 1.35 12.67
N ARG A 100 -35.04 1.00 11.45
CA ARG A 100 -35.91 0.46 10.39
C ARG A 100 -36.11 -1.06 10.46
N GLY A 101 -35.59 -1.71 11.50
CA GLY A 101 -35.76 -3.14 11.73
C GLY A 101 -34.74 -4.03 11.02
N TYR A 102 -33.69 -3.47 10.41
CA TYR A 102 -32.65 -4.26 9.77
C TYR A 102 -31.59 -4.75 10.75
N ASP A 103 -31.00 -5.90 10.46
CA ASP A 103 -29.80 -6.37 11.14
C ASP A 103 -28.58 -5.68 10.58
N VAL A 104 -27.63 -5.37 11.46
CA VAL A 104 -26.41 -4.65 11.11
C VAL A 104 -25.24 -5.22 11.89
N TYR A 105 -24.12 -5.36 11.20
CA TYR A 105 -22.89 -5.90 11.77
C TYR A 105 -21.71 -5.07 11.28
N LEU A 106 -20.74 -4.86 12.15
CA LEU A 106 -19.39 -4.45 11.76
C LEU A 106 -18.62 -5.69 11.33
N VAL A 107 -17.81 -5.57 10.28
CA VAL A 107 -17.11 -6.70 9.68
C VAL A 107 -15.72 -6.33 9.19
N GLY A 108 -14.89 -7.33 8.88
CA GLY A 108 -13.63 -7.06 8.18
C GLY A 108 -12.52 -6.57 9.08
N GLY A 109 -11.73 -5.64 8.55
CA GLY A 109 -10.54 -5.13 9.22
C GLY A 109 -10.86 -4.39 10.53
N CYS A 110 -12.00 -3.70 10.59
CA CYS A 110 -12.38 -2.92 11.76
C CYS A 110 -12.58 -3.79 13.01
N VAL A 111 -13.25 -4.94 12.88
CA VAL A 111 -13.48 -5.85 14.01
C VAL A 111 -12.18 -6.41 14.54
N ARG A 112 -11.29 -6.85 13.65
CA ARG A 112 -9.96 -7.34 13.99
C ARG A 112 -9.13 -6.28 14.72
N ASP A 113 -9.13 -5.06 14.20
CA ASP A 113 -8.34 -3.96 14.76
C ASP A 113 -8.86 -3.59 16.15
N LEU A 114 -10.18 -3.54 16.35
CA LEU A 114 -10.80 -3.36 17.67
C LEU A 114 -10.38 -4.46 18.66
N ILE A 115 -10.38 -5.73 18.26
CA ILE A 115 -9.92 -6.86 19.10
C ILE A 115 -8.44 -6.71 19.47
N LEU A 116 -7.62 -6.22 18.53
CA LEU A 116 -6.19 -5.96 18.74
C LEU A 116 -5.92 -4.64 19.47
N LYS A 117 -6.96 -3.89 19.87
CA LYS A 117 -6.86 -2.54 20.47
C LYS A 117 -6.07 -1.57 19.59
N LYS A 118 -6.12 -1.76 18.27
CA LYS A 118 -5.56 -0.85 17.25
C LYS A 118 -6.67 0.04 16.69
N ILE A 119 -6.29 1.19 16.14
CA ILE A 119 -7.22 2.12 15.49
C ILE A 119 -7.63 1.54 14.12
N PRO A 120 -8.93 1.29 13.88
CA PRO A 120 -9.42 0.92 12.56
C PRO A 120 -9.19 2.04 11.54
N LYS A 121 -8.82 1.68 10.31
CA LYS A 121 -8.71 2.65 9.21
C LYS A 121 -10.09 3.15 8.75
N ASP A 122 -11.03 2.22 8.65
CA ASP A 122 -12.39 2.39 8.16
C ASP A 122 -13.31 1.45 8.95
N PHE A 123 -14.62 1.71 8.88
CA PHE A 123 -15.66 0.84 9.45
C PHE A 123 -16.56 0.33 8.35
N ASP A 124 -16.49 -0.96 8.08
CA ASP A 124 -17.36 -1.64 7.12
C ASP A 124 -18.60 -2.17 7.82
N VAL A 125 -19.77 -1.78 7.31
CA VAL A 125 -21.06 -2.26 7.79
C VAL A 125 -21.62 -3.29 6.80
N ILE A 126 -22.18 -4.37 7.31
CA ILE A 126 -23.05 -5.26 6.55
C ILE A 126 -24.44 -5.29 7.15
N THR A 127 -25.47 -5.34 6.31
CA THR A 127 -26.86 -5.30 6.75
C THR A 127 -27.75 -6.32 6.03
N SER A 128 -28.87 -6.67 6.65
CA SER A 128 -29.95 -7.43 6.00
C SER A 128 -30.78 -6.60 5.01
N ALA A 129 -30.68 -5.26 5.05
CA ALA A 129 -31.30 -4.39 4.08
C ALA A 129 -30.73 -4.59 2.67
N GLU A 130 -31.56 -4.49 1.63
CA GLU A 130 -31.12 -4.36 0.26
C GLU A 130 -30.44 -3.00 0.03
N LEU A 131 -29.51 -2.91 -0.94
CA LEU A 131 -28.82 -1.63 -1.23
C LEU A 131 -29.81 -0.50 -1.59
N SER A 132 -30.93 -0.83 -2.24
CA SER A 132 -31.99 0.15 -2.53
C SER A 132 -32.72 0.65 -1.28
N GLU A 133 -32.78 -0.14 -0.21
CA GLU A 133 -33.37 0.24 1.07
C GLU A 133 -32.39 1.07 1.89
N VAL A 134 -31.09 0.78 1.80
CA VAL A 134 -30.04 1.63 2.37
C VAL A 134 -30.09 3.03 1.75
N LEU A 135 -30.21 3.13 0.41
CA LEU A 135 -30.42 4.41 -0.28
C LEU A 135 -31.65 5.18 0.21
N LYS A 136 -32.77 4.49 0.46
CA LYS A 136 -34.00 5.11 1.01
C LYS A 136 -33.86 5.51 2.49
N THR A 137 -32.84 5.00 3.17
CA THR A 137 -32.62 5.26 4.60
C THR A 137 -31.77 6.50 4.81
N PHE A 138 -30.80 6.75 3.94
CA PHE A 138 -29.84 7.84 4.10
C PHE A 138 -29.92 8.83 2.93
N PRO A 139 -30.18 10.14 3.18
CA PRO A 139 -30.30 11.14 2.13
C PRO A 139 -29.04 11.32 1.28
N ARG A 140 -27.85 11.24 1.91
CA ARG A 140 -26.55 11.30 1.24
C ARG A 140 -25.93 9.91 1.13
N CYS A 141 -26.46 9.11 0.21
CA CYS A 141 -25.98 7.77 -0.05
C CYS A 141 -25.91 7.52 -1.56
N GLU A 142 -24.86 6.84 -2.00
CA GLU A 142 -24.70 6.41 -3.39
C GLU A 142 -24.28 4.94 -3.48
N ILE A 143 -24.70 4.24 -4.53
CA ILE A 143 -24.20 2.89 -4.80
C ILE A 143 -22.99 3.02 -5.72
N VAL A 144 -21.85 2.49 -5.26
CA VAL A 144 -20.61 2.43 -6.02
C VAL A 144 -20.22 0.99 -6.33
N GLY A 145 -19.36 0.80 -7.32
CA GLY A 145 -18.83 -0.52 -7.68
C GLY A 145 -19.74 -1.29 -8.65
N ARG A 146 -19.19 -1.66 -9.81
CA ARG A 146 -19.94 -2.43 -10.82
C ARG A 146 -20.01 -3.92 -10.50
N ARG A 147 -18.89 -4.50 -10.05
CA ARG A 147 -18.75 -5.94 -9.77
C ARG A 147 -19.26 -6.29 -8.37
N PHE A 148 -18.94 -5.46 -7.39
CA PHE A 148 -19.34 -5.61 -6.00
C PHE A 148 -20.01 -4.31 -5.58
N PRO A 149 -21.31 -4.15 -5.85
CA PRO A 149 -21.99 -2.91 -5.52
C PRO A 149 -22.11 -2.76 -4.00
N ILE A 150 -21.72 -1.60 -3.48
CA ILE A 150 -21.85 -1.24 -2.06
C ILE A 150 -22.40 0.18 -1.95
N CYS A 151 -23.01 0.51 -0.83
CA CYS A 151 -23.44 1.86 -0.54
C CYS A 151 -22.30 2.64 0.14
N HIS A 152 -22.00 3.84 -0.35
CA HIS A 152 -21.25 4.85 0.36
C HIS A 152 -22.24 5.79 1.04
N VAL A 153 -22.34 5.69 2.38
CA VAL A 153 -23.16 6.58 3.19
C VAL A 153 -22.29 7.71 3.71
N HIS A 154 -22.61 8.94 3.34
CA HIS A 154 -21.88 10.11 3.81
C HIS A 154 -22.52 10.64 5.09
N VAL A 155 -21.74 10.65 6.17
CA VAL A 155 -22.12 11.25 7.44
C VAL A 155 -21.03 12.25 7.81
N ASP A 156 -21.39 13.53 7.84
CA ASP A 156 -20.45 14.65 7.94
C ASP A 156 -19.43 14.59 6.79
N ASP A 157 -18.12 14.60 7.12
CA ASP A 157 -17.00 14.46 6.18
C ASP A 157 -16.47 13.02 6.08
N VAL A 158 -17.19 12.04 6.64
CA VAL A 158 -16.78 10.64 6.67
C VAL A 158 -17.68 9.80 5.76
N ILE A 159 -17.07 8.88 5.02
CA ILE A 159 -17.76 7.89 4.21
C ILE A 159 -17.78 6.57 4.97
N ILE A 160 -18.97 5.99 5.15
CA ILE A 160 -19.16 4.65 5.73
C ILE A 160 -19.61 3.70 4.62
N GLU A 161 -18.86 2.62 4.44
CA GLU A 161 -19.20 1.58 3.48
C GLU A 161 -20.26 0.64 4.08
N VAL A 162 -21.38 0.50 3.36
CA VAL A 162 -22.49 -0.37 3.75
C VAL A 162 -22.74 -1.39 2.64
N SER A 163 -22.61 -2.66 2.98
CA SER A 163 -22.87 -3.80 2.09
C SER A 163 -24.10 -4.58 2.56
N SER A 164 -24.72 -5.34 1.66
CA SER A 164 -25.87 -6.20 2.00
C SER A 164 -25.52 -7.69 1.90
N PHE A 165 -26.10 -8.51 2.78
CA PHE A 165 -25.96 -9.98 2.69
C PHE A 165 -26.45 -10.56 1.35
N THR A 166 -27.39 -9.90 0.69
CA THR A 166 -27.99 -10.35 -0.57
C THR A 166 -27.22 -9.89 -1.80
N THR A 167 -26.26 -8.96 -1.63
CA THR A 167 -25.42 -8.45 -2.71
C THR A 167 -24.56 -9.59 -3.27
N ARG A 168 -25.00 -10.16 -4.40
CA ARG A 168 -24.20 -11.08 -5.20
C ARG A 168 -23.44 -10.29 -6.25
N GLY A 169 -22.13 -10.51 -6.37
CA GLY A 169 -21.41 -10.08 -7.56
C GLY A 169 -22.09 -10.66 -8.80
N ARG A 170 -22.37 -9.82 -9.81
CA ARG A 170 -23.08 -10.27 -11.02
C ARG A 170 -22.28 -11.41 -11.69
N LYS A 171 -22.91 -12.60 -11.75
CA LYS A 171 -22.66 -13.73 -12.68
C LYS A 171 -21.17 -13.97 -13.04
N PHE A 172 -20.38 -14.52 -12.12
CA PHE A 172 -19.41 -15.55 -12.50
C PHE A 172 -19.97 -16.89 -12.01
N GLY A 173 -20.17 -17.84 -12.94
CA GLY A 173 -20.82 -19.13 -12.71
C GLY A 173 -20.06 -20.11 -11.80
N TRP A 174 -19.16 -19.61 -10.97
CA TRP A 174 -18.37 -20.39 -10.03
C TRP A 174 -18.69 -19.89 -8.62
N ASN A 175 -19.57 -20.62 -7.92
CA ASN A 175 -19.71 -20.50 -6.49
C ASN A 175 -18.91 -21.66 -5.88
N PRO A 176 -17.65 -21.48 -5.47
CA PRO A 176 -16.88 -22.56 -4.81
C PRO A 176 -17.58 -23.10 -3.56
N TYR A 177 -18.57 -22.34 -3.04
CA TYR A 177 -19.37 -22.70 -1.88
C TYR A 177 -20.68 -23.43 -2.22
N ASN A 178 -20.98 -23.73 -3.49
CA ASN A 178 -22.16 -24.54 -3.85
C ASN A 178 -22.10 -25.98 -3.28
N GLY A 179 -20.93 -26.44 -2.82
CA GLY A 179 -20.75 -27.74 -2.15
C GLY A 179 -20.61 -27.68 -0.63
N ALA A 180 -20.57 -26.49 -0.01
CA ALA A 180 -20.40 -26.38 1.43
C ALA A 180 -21.71 -26.79 2.13
N ARG A 181 -21.73 -28.00 2.70
CA ARG A 181 -22.91 -28.51 3.44
C ARG A 181 -23.20 -27.58 4.61
N ARG A 182 -24.48 -27.20 4.73
CA ARG A 182 -25.00 -26.45 5.87
C ARG A 182 -24.54 -27.13 7.17
N PRO A 183 -23.83 -26.42 8.07
CA PRO A 183 -23.32 -27.05 9.29
C PRO A 183 -24.45 -27.63 10.15
N PRO A 184 -24.23 -28.75 10.85
CA PRO A 184 -25.25 -29.35 11.72
C PRO A 184 -25.68 -28.36 12.81
N ARG A 185 -26.99 -28.28 13.09
CA ARG A 185 -27.59 -27.40 14.12
C ARG A 185 -27.44 -25.88 13.91
N CYS A 186 -27.17 -25.40 12.69
CA CYS A 186 -27.17 -23.95 12.43
C CYS A 186 -28.58 -23.39 12.16
N ASN A 187 -28.92 -22.27 12.79
CA ASN A 187 -30.10 -21.49 12.43
C ASN A 187 -29.86 -20.71 11.12
N ASP A 188 -30.93 -20.16 10.55
CA ASP A 188 -30.84 -19.46 9.25
C ASP A 188 -29.95 -18.19 9.33
N ASP A 189 -30.01 -17.45 10.44
CA ASP A 189 -29.20 -16.24 10.62
C ASP A 189 -27.70 -16.54 10.72
N ASP A 190 -27.31 -17.59 11.45
CA ASP A 190 -25.93 -18.03 11.52
C ASP A 190 -25.45 -18.56 10.17
N PHE A 191 -26.33 -19.21 9.39
CA PHE A 191 -26.00 -19.66 8.04
C PHE A 191 -25.71 -18.50 7.09
N VAL A 192 -26.52 -17.44 7.12
CA VAL A 192 -26.32 -16.23 6.30
C VAL A 192 -25.00 -15.54 6.68
N ARG A 193 -24.74 -15.36 7.98
CA ARG A 193 -23.51 -14.75 8.48
C ARG A 193 -22.26 -15.56 8.14
N TRP A 194 -22.29 -16.87 8.36
CA TRP A 194 -21.21 -17.78 7.98
C TRP A 194 -20.94 -17.73 6.48
N LYS A 195 -21.99 -17.74 5.64
CA LYS A 195 -21.83 -17.65 4.19
C LYS A 195 -21.18 -16.32 3.75
N ASN A 196 -21.47 -15.21 4.43
CA ASN A 196 -20.76 -13.96 4.18
C ASN A 196 -19.28 -14.07 4.56
N CYS A 197 -18.99 -14.68 5.71
CA CYS A 197 -17.62 -14.88 6.19
C CYS A 197 -16.78 -15.73 5.22
N LEU A 198 -17.39 -16.73 4.57
CA LEU A 198 -16.75 -17.55 3.56
C LEU A 198 -16.25 -16.75 2.35
N GLY A 199 -16.97 -15.70 1.93
CA GLY A 199 -16.60 -14.87 0.78
C GLY A 199 -15.41 -13.92 1.03
N ARG A 200 -14.78 -13.97 2.21
CA ARG A 200 -13.71 -13.06 2.61
C ARG A 200 -12.34 -13.67 2.34
N ASP A 201 -11.34 -12.81 2.33
CA ASP A 201 -9.97 -13.14 1.98
C ASP A 201 -9.25 -13.95 3.07
N PHE A 202 -9.26 -13.45 4.30
CA PHE A 202 -8.52 -14.02 5.43
C PHE A 202 -9.41 -14.26 6.64
N THR A 203 -9.12 -15.31 7.41
CA THR A 203 -9.88 -15.72 8.61
C THR A 203 -10.02 -14.58 9.62
N ILE A 204 -8.94 -13.84 9.84
CA ILE A 204 -8.89 -12.67 10.74
C ILE A 204 -9.77 -11.50 10.26
N ASN A 205 -10.12 -11.44 8.96
CA ASN A 205 -11.04 -10.45 8.40
C ASN A 205 -12.48 -10.97 8.33
N ALA A 206 -12.70 -12.24 8.67
CA ALA A 206 -13.99 -12.91 8.60
C ALA A 206 -14.69 -12.98 9.95
N LEU A 207 -14.39 -12.01 10.82
CA LEU A 207 -15.06 -11.79 12.09
C LEU A 207 -16.22 -10.80 11.89
N MET A 208 -17.32 -11.03 12.59
CA MET A 208 -18.49 -10.16 12.59
C MET A 208 -18.81 -9.70 14.00
N PHE A 209 -19.11 -8.43 14.17
CA PHE A 209 -19.47 -7.84 15.45
C PHE A 209 -20.86 -7.20 15.38
N ASP A 210 -21.76 -7.64 16.26
CA ASP A 210 -23.04 -6.99 16.49
C ASP A 210 -22.91 -6.01 17.68
N PRO A 211 -22.97 -4.70 17.43
CA PRO A 211 -22.81 -3.69 18.48
C PRO A 211 -24.02 -3.58 19.41
N PHE A 212 -25.19 -4.11 19.02
CA PHE A 212 -26.44 -4.05 19.81
C PHE A 212 -26.54 -5.23 20.76
N THR A 213 -26.32 -6.45 20.26
CA THR A 213 -26.26 -7.65 21.12
C THR A 213 -24.92 -7.80 21.83
N ARG A 214 -23.91 -7.01 21.42
CA ARG A 214 -22.55 -7.01 21.98
C ARG A 214 -21.82 -8.34 21.78
N ILE A 215 -22.14 -9.06 20.71
CA ILE A 215 -21.58 -10.38 20.39
C ILE A 215 -20.64 -10.30 19.18
N ILE A 216 -19.50 -10.97 19.29
CA ILE A 216 -18.61 -11.26 18.16
C ILE A 216 -18.82 -12.70 17.72
N TYR A 217 -19.04 -12.87 16.42
CA TYR A 217 -19.19 -14.15 15.74
C TYR A 217 -17.89 -14.51 15.04
N ASP A 218 -17.34 -15.68 15.39
CA ASP A 218 -16.20 -16.31 14.72
C ASP A 218 -16.60 -17.70 14.23
N TYR A 219 -16.82 -17.80 12.93
CA TYR A 219 -17.21 -19.06 12.29
C TYR A 219 -16.04 -19.82 11.66
N LEU A 220 -14.86 -19.19 11.56
CA LEU A 220 -13.73 -19.65 10.73
C LEU A 220 -12.39 -19.71 11.49
N GLY A 221 -12.41 -19.50 12.81
CA GLY A 221 -11.21 -19.54 13.65
C GLY A 221 -10.36 -18.27 13.57
N GLY A 222 -10.94 -17.13 13.18
CA GLY A 222 -10.23 -15.86 13.08
C GLY A 222 -9.63 -15.39 14.41
N LEU A 223 -10.30 -15.65 15.54
CA LEU A 223 -9.78 -15.31 16.87
C LEU A 223 -8.54 -16.12 17.25
N GLU A 224 -8.50 -17.39 16.85
CA GLU A 224 -7.33 -18.24 17.09
C GLU A 224 -6.13 -17.78 16.25
N ASP A 225 -6.38 -17.36 15.02
CA ASP A 225 -5.35 -16.83 14.13
C ASP A 225 -4.84 -15.46 14.61
N ILE A 226 -5.71 -14.60 15.15
CA ILE A 226 -5.29 -13.37 15.84
C ILE A 226 -4.36 -13.70 17.01
N ARG A 227 -4.73 -14.64 17.89
CA ARG A 227 -3.90 -15.05 19.04
C ARG A 227 -2.56 -15.63 18.60
N LYS A 228 -2.53 -16.37 17.49
CA LYS A 228 -1.31 -16.96 16.92
C LYS A 228 -0.52 -15.99 16.04
N ALA A 229 -0.98 -14.75 15.87
CA ALA A 229 -0.43 -13.75 14.95
C ALA A 229 -0.24 -14.30 13.52
N LYS A 230 -1.28 -14.95 12.98
CA LYS A 230 -1.25 -15.62 11.68
C LYS A 230 -2.21 -15.01 10.66
N VAL A 231 -1.72 -14.82 9.43
CA VAL A 231 -2.56 -14.54 8.25
C VAL A 231 -2.81 -15.86 7.53
N ARG A 232 -4.06 -16.33 7.57
CA ARG A 232 -4.56 -17.53 6.88
C ARG A 232 -5.73 -17.16 5.98
N SER A 233 -5.73 -17.68 4.75
CA SER A 233 -6.86 -17.51 3.82
C SER A 233 -8.10 -18.26 4.31
N VAL A 234 -9.29 -17.75 4.03
CA VAL A 234 -10.55 -18.42 4.43
C VAL A 234 -10.72 -19.76 3.72
N ILE A 235 -10.53 -19.75 2.40
CA ILE A 235 -10.47 -20.95 1.57
C ILE A 235 -9.01 -21.30 1.28
N PRO A 236 -8.72 -22.50 0.72
CA PRO A 236 -7.36 -22.85 0.31
C PRO A 236 -6.70 -21.73 -0.50
N ALA A 237 -5.47 -21.39 -0.15
CA ALA A 237 -4.83 -20.17 -0.67
C ALA A 237 -4.64 -20.22 -2.19
N SER A 238 -4.45 -21.42 -2.75
CA SER A 238 -4.43 -21.66 -4.20
C SER A 238 -5.68 -21.16 -4.90
N SER A 239 -6.86 -21.61 -4.47
CA SER A 239 -8.15 -21.20 -5.03
C SER A 239 -8.41 -19.71 -4.80
N SER A 240 -8.10 -19.21 -3.60
CA SER A 240 -8.31 -17.80 -3.25
C SER A 240 -7.51 -16.85 -4.15
N PHE A 241 -6.23 -17.14 -4.40
CA PHE A 241 -5.37 -16.28 -5.20
C PHE A 241 -5.61 -16.44 -6.71
N MET A 242 -6.12 -17.60 -7.13
CA MET A 242 -6.58 -17.79 -8.51
C MET A 242 -7.86 -16.99 -8.81
N GLU A 243 -8.78 -16.91 -7.85
CA GLU A 243 -10.00 -16.10 -7.96
C GLU A 243 -9.68 -14.59 -7.99
N ASP A 244 -8.85 -14.12 -7.06
CA ASP A 244 -8.42 -12.73 -6.98
C ASP A 244 -6.97 -12.63 -6.49
N CYS A 245 -6.03 -12.43 -7.42
CA CYS A 245 -4.61 -12.30 -7.08
C CYS A 245 -4.29 -10.99 -6.32
N ALA A 246 -5.20 -10.00 -6.27
CA ALA A 246 -4.99 -8.83 -5.41
C ALA A 246 -4.99 -9.20 -3.91
N ARG A 247 -5.57 -10.36 -3.55
CA ARG A 247 -5.49 -10.91 -2.19
C ARG A 247 -4.05 -11.22 -1.76
N ILE A 248 -3.11 -11.45 -2.70
CA ILE A 248 -1.69 -11.63 -2.37
C ILE A 248 -1.13 -10.33 -1.77
N LEU A 249 -1.29 -9.20 -2.47
CA LEU A 249 -0.85 -7.89 -1.99
C LEU A 249 -1.57 -7.50 -0.70
N ARG A 250 -2.88 -7.71 -0.62
CA ARG A 250 -3.66 -7.46 0.60
C ARG A 250 -3.17 -8.30 1.78
N GLY A 251 -2.80 -9.56 1.53
CA GLY A 251 -2.17 -10.43 2.53
C GLY A 251 -0.84 -9.87 3.03
N VAL A 252 0.02 -9.42 2.11
CA VAL A 252 1.32 -8.81 2.45
C VAL A 252 1.11 -7.56 3.31
N ARG A 253 0.19 -6.68 2.90
CA ARG A 253 -0.19 -5.48 3.65
C ARG A 253 -0.68 -5.80 5.07
N ILE A 254 -1.57 -6.79 5.21
CA ILE A 254 -2.11 -7.16 6.52
C ILE A 254 -1.00 -7.76 7.38
N ALA A 255 -0.15 -8.61 6.81
CA ALA A 255 0.96 -9.21 7.51
C ALA A 255 1.98 -8.16 8.00
N SER A 256 2.36 -7.18 7.17
CA SER A 256 3.28 -6.11 7.58
C SER A 256 2.65 -5.22 8.65
N ARG A 257 1.46 -4.66 8.41
CA ARG A 257 0.81 -3.72 9.34
C ARG A 257 0.53 -4.31 10.72
N LEU A 258 0.29 -5.62 10.80
CA LEU A 258 0.00 -6.29 12.07
C LEU A 258 1.21 -6.97 12.70
N GLY A 259 2.34 -7.09 12.00
CA GLY A 259 3.46 -7.93 12.42
C GLY A 259 3.13 -9.43 12.42
N PHE A 260 2.16 -9.86 11.60
CA PHE A 260 1.68 -11.24 11.56
C PHE A 260 2.48 -12.07 10.55
N ARG A 261 2.53 -13.38 10.77
CA ARG A 261 3.17 -14.33 9.84
C ARG A 261 2.12 -15.05 9.01
N PHE A 262 2.39 -15.33 7.75
CA PHE A 262 1.53 -16.22 6.97
C PHE A 262 1.54 -17.65 7.53
N SER A 263 0.41 -18.36 7.44
CA SER A 263 0.42 -19.82 7.56
C SER A 263 1.30 -20.46 6.48
N ARG A 264 1.80 -21.68 6.74
CA ARG A 264 2.70 -22.39 5.82
C ARG A 264 2.13 -22.50 4.41
N GLU A 265 0.86 -22.90 4.30
CA GLU A 265 0.13 -23.00 3.03
C GLU A 265 0.03 -21.64 2.33
N THR A 266 -0.48 -20.61 3.03
CA THR A 266 -0.62 -19.26 2.47
C THR A 266 0.72 -18.68 2.01
N ALA A 267 1.79 -18.87 2.79
CA ALA A 267 3.13 -18.42 2.42
C ALA A 267 3.66 -19.11 1.16
N HIS A 268 3.36 -20.40 0.98
CA HIS A 268 3.73 -21.15 -0.21
C HIS A 268 3.06 -20.56 -1.45
N PHE A 269 1.74 -20.38 -1.41
CA PHE A 269 0.97 -19.88 -2.54
C PHE A 269 1.16 -18.37 -2.80
N VAL A 270 1.51 -17.57 -1.80
CA VAL A 270 1.95 -16.18 -2.01
C VAL A 270 3.19 -16.12 -2.91
N LYS A 271 4.14 -17.04 -2.70
CA LYS A 271 5.35 -17.13 -3.53
C LYS A 271 5.03 -17.68 -4.92
N GLU A 272 4.26 -18.76 -4.99
CA GLU A 272 3.94 -19.46 -6.24
C GLU A 272 3.14 -18.58 -7.20
N PHE A 273 2.11 -17.89 -6.70
CA PHE A 273 1.25 -17.03 -7.52
C PHE A 273 1.76 -15.58 -7.62
N GLY A 274 2.96 -15.26 -7.13
CA GLY A 274 3.49 -13.88 -7.15
C GLY A 274 3.53 -13.26 -8.55
N SER A 275 3.90 -14.04 -9.57
CA SER A 275 3.92 -13.58 -10.98
C SER A 275 2.53 -13.26 -11.54
N SER A 276 1.48 -13.84 -10.98
CA SER A 276 0.09 -13.59 -11.43
C SER A 276 -0.38 -12.16 -11.17
N LEU A 277 0.36 -11.38 -10.37
CA LEU A 277 0.15 -9.96 -10.14
C LEU A 277 0.29 -9.13 -11.42
N LEU A 278 1.08 -9.59 -12.40
CA LEU A 278 1.20 -8.92 -13.72
C LEU A 278 -0.13 -8.90 -14.50
N ARG A 279 -1.11 -9.71 -14.11
CA ARG A 279 -2.46 -9.72 -14.71
C ARG A 279 -3.41 -8.69 -14.09
N LEU A 280 -3.04 -8.09 -12.95
CA LEU A 280 -3.87 -7.09 -12.29
C LEU A 280 -3.77 -5.74 -13.00
N ASP A 281 -4.86 -4.98 -12.91
CA ASP A 281 -4.84 -3.57 -13.29
C ASP A 281 -3.78 -2.80 -12.46
N ARG A 282 -3.01 -1.94 -13.13
CA ARG A 282 -1.93 -1.15 -12.50
C ARG A 282 -2.47 -0.28 -11.36
N GLY A 283 -3.69 0.26 -11.49
CA GLY A 283 -4.35 1.04 -10.45
C GLY A 283 -4.65 0.21 -9.20
N ARG A 284 -5.03 -1.06 -9.35
CA ARG A 284 -5.25 -1.96 -8.22
C ARG A 284 -3.95 -2.26 -7.46
N ILE A 285 -2.85 -2.48 -8.17
CA ILE A 285 -1.53 -2.69 -7.56
C ILE A 285 -1.08 -1.42 -6.83
N LEU A 286 -1.19 -0.26 -7.48
CA LEU A 286 -0.83 1.04 -6.90
C LEU A 286 -1.65 1.34 -5.63
N MET A 287 -2.94 1.00 -5.61
CA MET A 287 -3.77 1.17 -4.43
C MET A 287 -3.24 0.35 -3.23
N GLU A 288 -2.86 -0.92 -3.45
CA GLU A 288 -2.30 -1.76 -2.38
C GLU A 288 -0.90 -1.29 -1.97
N LEU A 289 -0.05 -0.85 -2.91
CA LEU A 289 1.25 -0.24 -2.60
C LEU A 289 1.09 1.03 -1.77
N ASN A 290 0.13 1.89 -2.11
CA ASN A 290 -0.14 3.10 -1.35
C ASN A 290 -0.56 2.76 0.08
N TYR A 291 -1.40 1.74 0.27
CA TYR A 291 -1.75 1.30 1.63
C TYR A 291 -0.57 0.71 2.40
N MET A 292 0.41 0.10 1.73
CA MET A 292 1.62 -0.42 2.37
C MET A 292 2.58 0.71 2.79
N LEU A 293 2.81 1.67 1.89
CA LEU A 293 3.87 2.68 2.03
C LEU A 293 3.43 3.98 2.71
N ALA A 294 2.12 4.26 2.78
CA ALA A 294 1.61 5.54 3.26
C ALA A 294 0.92 5.49 4.63
N TYR A 295 0.84 4.32 5.29
CA TYR A 295 0.03 4.09 6.50
C TYR A 295 0.83 3.52 7.69
N GLY A 296 2.15 3.72 7.72
CA GLY A 296 3.00 3.33 8.86
C GLY A 296 3.37 1.84 8.90
N SER A 297 3.64 1.23 7.75
CA SER A 297 4.13 -0.16 7.66
C SER A 297 5.01 -0.41 6.43
N ALA A 298 5.62 0.64 5.90
CA ALA A 298 6.36 0.64 4.66
C ALA A 298 7.60 -0.24 4.72
N GLU A 299 8.40 -0.15 5.80
CA GLU A 299 9.62 -0.96 5.96
C GLU A 299 9.28 -2.46 5.94
N ASP A 300 8.36 -2.87 6.81
CA ASP A 300 7.92 -4.27 6.92
C ASP A 300 7.30 -4.76 5.61
N SER A 301 6.55 -3.90 4.92
CA SER A 301 5.98 -4.21 3.61
C SER A 301 7.06 -4.47 2.57
N LEU A 302 8.08 -3.61 2.47
CA LEU A 302 9.22 -3.81 1.57
C LEU A 302 9.97 -5.11 1.88
N ARG A 303 10.19 -5.43 3.16
CA ARG A 303 10.82 -6.70 3.58
C ARG A 303 9.99 -7.91 3.16
N LEU A 304 8.67 -7.88 3.33
CA LEU A 304 7.79 -8.98 2.92
C LEU A 304 7.70 -9.12 1.40
N LEU A 305 7.56 -8.01 0.67
CA LEU A 305 7.59 -8.00 -0.80
C LEU A 305 8.91 -8.60 -1.31
N TRP A 306 10.04 -8.23 -0.70
CA TRP A 306 11.33 -8.81 -1.03
C TRP A 306 11.36 -10.30 -0.73
N LYS A 307 10.98 -10.71 0.48
CA LYS A 307 10.98 -12.12 0.93
C LYS A 307 10.24 -13.06 -0.01
N PHE A 308 9.14 -12.60 -0.61
CA PHE A 308 8.26 -13.41 -1.46
C PHE A 308 8.53 -13.29 -2.97
N GLY A 309 9.51 -12.48 -3.40
CA GLY A 309 9.77 -12.32 -4.84
C GLY A 309 8.87 -11.29 -5.54
N ILE A 310 8.09 -10.53 -4.77
CA ILE A 310 7.09 -9.60 -5.32
C ILE A 310 7.71 -8.23 -5.57
N LEU A 311 8.73 -7.83 -4.80
CA LEU A 311 9.38 -6.53 -4.96
C LEU A 311 9.98 -6.35 -6.36
N GLU A 312 10.47 -7.42 -6.99
CA GLU A 312 10.99 -7.39 -8.37
C GLU A 312 9.93 -7.04 -9.40
N ILE A 313 8.68 -7.36 -9.10
CA ILE A 313 7.54 -7.09 -9.95
C ILE A 313 7.09 -5.64 -9.71
N VAL A 314 6.87 -5.25 -8.45
CA VAL A 314 6.22 -3.97 -8.12
C VAL A 314 7.17 -2.78 -7.96
N LEU A 315 8.44 -2.98 -7.64
CA LEU A 315 9.44 -1.93 -7.44
C LEU A 315 10.82 -2.42 -7.93
N PRO A 316 11.00 -2.67 -9.23
CA PRO A 316 12.19 -3.34 -9.76
C PRO A 316 13.49 -2.58 -9.53
N LEU A 317 13.46 -1.24 -9.50
CA LEU A 317 14.65 -0.42 -9.19
C LEU A 317 15.14 -0.62 -7.75
N GLN A 318 14.21 -0.72 -6.80
CA GLN A 318 14.52 -0.99 -5.40
C GLN A 318 14.91 -2.45 -5.17
N ALA A 319 14.30 -3.38 -5.91
CA ALA A 319 14.74 -4.77 -5.92
C ALA A 319 16.17 -4.91 -6.45
N ALA A 320 16.53 -4.20 -7.53
CA ALA A 320 17.88 -4.18 -8.08
C ALA A 320 18.90 -3.65 -7.05
N TYR A 321 18.53 -2.62 -6.29
CA TYR A 321 19.32 -2.13 -5.17
C TYR A 321 19.58 -3.22 -4.11
N PHE A 322 18.53 -3.93 -3.65
CA PHE A 322 18.70 -5.03 -2.70
C PHE A 322 19.63 -6.12 -3.22
N VAL A 323 19.53 -6.48 -4.51
CA VAL A 323 20.46 -7.42 -5.14
C VAL A 323 21.90 -6.89 -5.12
N SER A 324 22.11 -5.63 -5.52
CA SER A 324 23.44 -5.01 -5.60
C SER A 324 24.16 -4.95 -4.24
N GLN A 325 23.40 -4.75 -3.16
CA GLN A 325 23.90 -4.73 -1.79
C GLN A 325 24.08 -6.14 -1.20
N GLY A 326 23.81 -7.22 -1.95
CA GLY A 326 23.83 -8.59 -1.45
C GLY A 326 22.77 -8.87 -0.37
N PHE A 327 21.65 -8.15 -0.39
CA PHE A 327 20.59 -8.23 0.61
C PHE A 327 19.74 -9.49 0.42
N ARG A 328 19.89 -10.48 1.31
CA ARG A 328 19.21 -11.77 1.16
C ARG A 328 17.72 -11.66 1.48
N ARG A 329 16.90 -12.57 0.95
CA ARG A 329 15.42 -12.58 1.10
C ARG A 329 14.92 -12.66 2.55
N ARG A 330 15.74 -13.16 3.47
CA ARG A 330 15.43 -13.31 4.90
C ARG A 330 16.36 -12.48 5.79
N ASP A 331 17.05 -11.53 5.18
CA ASP A 331 18.00 -10.70 5.91
C ASP A 331 17.27 -9.81 6.92
N LYS A 332 17.87 -9.69 8.10
CA LYS A 332 17.36 -8.86 9.19
C LYS A 332 18.10 -7.53 9.29
N ARG A 333 19.25 -7.37 8.63
CA ARG A 333 19.95 -6.09 8.63
C ARG A 333 19.09 -4.99 8.01
N SER A 334 19.39 -3.75 8.36
CA SER A 334 18.83 -2.58 7.68
C SER A 334 19.75 -2.12 6.55
N ASN A 335 19.24 -1.24 5.71
CA ASN A 335 19.96 -0.48 4.70
C ASN A 335 19.34 0.93 4.61
N MET A 336 19.87 1.82 3.79
CA MET A 336 19.38 3.20 3.75
C MET A 336 17.90 3.27 3.36
N LEU A 337 17.48 2.53 2.32
CA LEU A 337 16.07 2.48 1.89
C LEU A 337 15.13 2.07 3.02
N LEU A 338 15.46 0.98 3.71
CA LEU A 338 14.63 0.47 4.81
C LEU A 338 14.62 1.44 6.00
N SER A 339 15.74 2.12 6.27
CA SER A 339 15.83 3.10 7.36
C SER A 339 15.01 4.37 7.07
N LEU A 340 15.02 4.86 5.82
CA LEU A 340 14.14 5.96 5.38
C LEU A 340 12.67 5.62 5.61
N PHE A 341 12.25 4.41 5.23
CA PHE A 341 10.87 3.97 5.42
C PHE A 341 10.53 3.64 6.88
N SER A 342 11.47 3.17 7.68
CA SER A 342 11.32 2.99 9.12
C SER A 342 11.09 4.32 9.83
N CYS A 343 11.86 5.35 9.45
CA CYS A 343 11.69 6.71 9.93
C CYS A 343 10.31 7.28 9.51
N LEU A 344 9.91 7.08 8.25
CA LEU A 344 8.57 7.45 7.78
C LEU A 344 7.48 6.75 8.59
N ASP A 345 7.64 5.45 8.87
CA ASP A 345 6.65 4.67 9.59
C ASP A 345 6.42 5.17 11.02
N ASN A 346 7.46 5.71 11.68
CA ASN A 346 7.33 6.31 13.01
C ASN A 346 6.48 7.60 13.03
N LEU A 347 6.29 8.25 11.87
CA LEU A 347 5.51 9.48 11.75
C LEU A 347 4.06 9.22 11.32
N LEU A 348 3.77 8.05 10.77
CA LEU A 348 2.48 7.73 10.15
C LEU A 348 1.70 6.69 10.95
N ALA A 349 0.38 6.67 10.74
CA ALA A 349 -0.50 5.68 11.33
C ALA A 349 -1.72 5.44 10.40
N PRO A 350 -2.54 4.40 10.64
CA PRO A 350 -3.72 4.14 9.82
C PRO A 350 -4.70 5.32 9.70
N ASP A 351 -4.84 6.11 10.75
CA ASP A 351 -5.65 7.34 10.85
C ASP A 351 -4.89 8.61 10.42
N ARG A 352 -3.58 8.49 10.14
CA ARG A 352 -2.67 9.58 9.81
C ARG A 352 -1.80 9.23 8.61
N PRO A 353 -2.39 9.00 7.42
CA PRO A 353 -1.64 8.61 6.24
C PRO A 353 -0.92 9.79 5.58
N CYS A 354 0.02 9.49 4.70
CA CYS A 354 0.59 10.49 3.79
C CYS A 354 0.09 10.35 2.35
N HIS A 355 0.22 11.43 1.56
CA HIS A 355 -0.04 11.37 0.12
C HIS A 355 1.07 10.59 -0.61
N SER A 356 0.71 9.92 -1.71
CA SER A 356 1.64 9.05 -2.45
C SER A 356 2.90 9.72 -2.98
N CYS A 357 2.82 11.03 -3.24
CA CYS A 357 3.96 11.83 -3.66
C CYS A 357 5.13 11.78 -2.67
N LEU A 358 4.88 11.64 -1.36
CA LEU A 358 5.94 11.60 -0.35
C LEU A 358 6.79 10.34 -0.48
N TRP A 359 6.18 9.15 -0.47
CA TRP A 359 6.95 7.91 -0.58
C TRP A 359 7.59 7.77 -1.97
N ILE A 360 6.98 8.30 -3.04
CA ILE A 360 7.61 8.36 -4.36
C ILE A 360 8.85 9.26 -4.34
N ALA A 361 8.76 10.42 -3.67
CA ALA A 361 9.90 11.33 -3.50
C ALA A 361 11.06 10.63 -2.78
N ILE A 362 10.76 9.87 -1.70
CA ILE A 362 11.75 9.08 -0.96
C ILE A 362 12.41 8.01 -1.86
N LEU A 363 11.62 7.30 -2.68
CA LEU A 363 12.16 6.30 -3.61
C LEU A 363 13.09 6.92 -4.66
N ALA A 364 12.70 8.06 -5.25
CA ALA A 364 13.49 8.78 -6.23
C ALA A 364 14.77 9.35 -5.60
N PHE A 365 14.66 9.94 -4.41
CA PHE A 365 15.77 10.45 -3.63
C PHE A 365 16.79 9.37 -3.30
N HIS A 366 16.35 8.26 -2.71
CA HIS A 366 17.22 7.12 -2.42
C HIS A 366 17.90 6.60 -3.68
N LYS A 367 17.17 6.46 -4.79
CA LYS A 367 17.74 5.94 -6.04
C LYS A 367 18.76 6.91 -6.65
N ALA A 368 18.61 8.22 -6.49
CA ALA A 368 19.60 9.20 -6.91
C ALA A 368 20.91 9.04 -6.12
N LEU A 369 20.83 8.85 -4.80
CA LEU A 369 22.01 8.58 -3.96
C LEU A 369 22.69 7.24 -4.29
N VAL A 370 21.91 6.21 -4.65
CA VAL A 370 22.48 4.93 -5.10
C VAL A 370 23.25 5.09 -6.42
N ASP A 371 22.78 5.94 -7.33
CA ASP A 371 23.46 6.18 -8.62
C ASP A 371 24.68 7.09 -8.48
N ARG A 372 24.61 8.09 -7.60
CA ARG A 372 25.69 9.02 -7.30
C ARG A 372 25.71 9.27 -5.78
N PRO A 373 26.51 8.51 -5.02
CA PRO A 373 26.70 8.73 -3.58
C PRO A 373 27.09 10.18 -3.29
N ARG A 374 26.67 10.69 -2.13
CA ARG A 374 26.90 12.10 -1.74
C ARG A 374 27.45 12.19 -0.33
N ASN A 375 28.12 13.30 -0.02
CA ASN A 375 28.56 13.59 1.33
C ASN A 375 27.34 13.76 2.28
N PRO A 376 27.38 13.24 3.52
CA PRO A 376 26.30 13.41 4.49
C PRO A 376 25.89 14.86 4.74
N LEU A 377 26.82 15.81 4.66
CA LEU A 377 26.54 17.24 4.81
C LEU A 377 25.74 17.80 3.62
N VAL A 378 26.02 17.35 2.40
CA VAL A 378 25.24 17.71 1.20
C VAL A 378 23.80 17.22 1.34
N VAL A 379 23.61 15.99 1.84
CA VAL A 379 22.28 15.44 2.10
C VAL A 379 21.55 16.20 3.21
N ALA A 380 22.26 16.57 4.28
CA ALA A 380 21.73 17.41 5.36
C ALA A 380 21.27 18.76 4.81
N ALA A 381 22.15 19.46 4.10
CA ALA A 381 21.88 20.76 3.49
C ALA A 381 20.69 20.68 2.53
N PHE A 382 20.65 19.67 1.66
CA PHE A 382 19.52 19.42 0.77
C PHE A 382 18.20 19.27 1.54
N SER A 383 18.18 18.47 2.61
CA SER A 383 16.98 18.30 3.42
C SER A 383 16.52 19.61 4.08
N ILE A 384 17.46 20.42 4.57
CA ILE A 384 17.16 21.70 5.23
C ILE A 384 16.69 22.76 4.21
N VAL A 385 17.28 22.81 3.02
CA VAL A 385 16.80 23.69 1.92
C VAL A 385 15.38 23.31 1.53
N VAL A 386 15.06 22.01 1.44
CA VAL A 386 13.69 21.54 1.17
C VAL A 386 12.75 21.93 2.31
N TYR A 387 13.18 21.81 3.57
CA TYR A 387 12.41 22.21 4.75
C TYR A 387 12.09 23.70 4.80
N THR A 388 13.09 24.56 4.55
CA THR A 388 12.95 26.02 4.57
C THR A 388 12.20 26.58 3.36
N GLY A 389 11.92 25.74 2.35
CA GLY A 389 11.26 26.17 1.12
C GLY A 389 12.20 26.93 0.17
N GLY A 390 13.51 26.67 0.25
CA GLY A 390 14.50 27.23 -0.69
C GLY A 390 15.34 28.39 -0.15
N SER A 391 15.33 28.64 1.17
CA SER A 391 16.19 29.68 1.77
C SER A 391 17.60 29.12 1.99
N SER A 392 18.52 29.45 1.08
CA SER A 392 19.91 28.94 1.14
C SER A 392 20.67 29.53 2.33
N SER A 393 20.42 30.79 2.69
CA SER A 393 21.06 31.46 3.84
C SER A 393 20.67 30.82 5.17
N ASP A 394 19.37 30.58 5.40
CA ASP A 394 18.89 29.92 6.61
C ASP A 394 19.40 28.48 6.68
N ALA A 395 19.41 27.78 5.54
CA ALA A 395 19.89 26.42 5.47
C ALA A 395 21.36 26.30 5.85
N LEU A 396 22.24 27.15 5.30
CA LEU A 396 23.67 27.18 5.67
C LEU A 396 23.86 27.50 7.16
N GLY A 397 23.07 28.42 7.71
CA GLY A 397 23.11 28.75 9.14
C GLY A 397 22.73 27.58 10.05
N ILE A 398 21.83 26.71 9.61
CA ILE A 398 21.43 25.49 10.34
C ILE A 398 22.47 24.37 10.13
N VAL A 399 22.92 24.14 8.89
CA VAL A 399 23.91 23.10 8.56
C VAL A 399 25.20 23.29 9.35
N LYS A 400 25.67 24.53 9.50
CA LYS A 400 26.87 24.85 10.30
C LYS A 400 26.73 24.50 11.79
N LYS A 401 25.51 24.33 12.28
CA LYS A 401 25.21 23.91 13.67
C LYS A 401 25.03 22.41 13.81
N VAL A 402 25.03 21.65 12.72
CA VAL A 402 24.92 20.18 12.77
C VAL A 402 26.25 19.62 13.26
N SER A 403 26.32 19.34 14.55
CA SER A 403 27.45 18.66 15.21
C SER A 403 27.22 17.16 15.37
N GLN A 404 26.09 16.64 14.90
CA GLN A 404 25.68 15.24 15.08
C GLN A 404 26.50 14.30 14.21
N LEU A 405 26.75 13.10 14.73
CA LEU A 405 27.38 12.02 13.96
C LEU A 405 26.37 11.47 12.96
N HIS A 406 26.79 11.32 11.71
CA HIS A 406 26.00 10.67 10.67
C HIS A 406 26.14 9.14 10.76
N ASP A 407 25.16 8.43 10.24
CA ASP A 407 25.21 6.97 10.14
C ASP A 407 26.20 6.52 9.05
N THR A 408 27.31 5.92 9.47
CA THR A 408 28.40 5.46 8.58
C THR A 408 28.11 4.14 7.89
N ARG A 409 26.97 3.49 8.17
CA ARG A 409 26.63 2.17 7.60
C ARG A 409 26.14 2.25 6.15
N PHE A 410 25.84 3.45 5.64
CA PHE A 410 25.24 3.66 4.33
C PHE A 410 26.31 3.93 3.26
N ALA A 411 26.44 3.02 2.29
CA ALA A 411 27.36 3.18 1.15
C ALA A 411 26.94 4.34 0.23
N GLU A 412 25.69 4.78 0.32
CA GLU A 412 25.13 5.94 -0.37
C GLU A 412 25.70 7.26 0.16
N LEU A 413 26.33 7.24 1.33
CA LEU A 413 26.89 8.40 2.04
C LEU A 413 28.42 8.40 2.12
N SER A 414 29.11 7.48 1.44
CA SER A 414 30.54 7.22 1.65
C SER A 414 31.47 8.13 0.82
N VAL A 415 31.12 9.41 0.65
CA VAL A 415 31.97 10.37 -0.07
C VAL A 415 32.79 11.18 0.93
N ASP A 416 34.11 10.92 0.96
CA ASP A 416 35.05 11.53 1.91
C ASP A 416 35.40 12.99 1.58
N HIS A 417 35.09 13.46 0.37
CA HIS A 417 35.27 14.86 0.02
C HIS A 417 34.17 15.70 0.69
N SER A 418 34.58 16.50 1.68
CA SER A 418 33.75 17.56 2.23
C SER A 418 33.84 18.78 1.32
N PRO A 419 32.74 19.47 1.03
CA PRO A 419 32.80 20.74 0.31
C PRO A 419 33.66 21.73 1.08
N ASN A 420 34.51 22.45 0.36
CA ASN A 420 35.50 23.38 0.93
C ASN A 420 34.92 24.80 1.09
N SER A 421 33.75 25.07 0.52
CA SER A 421 33.07 26.37 0.60
C SER A 421 31.55 26.21 0.66
N ASP A 422 30.86 27.24 1.15
CA ASP A 422 29.40 27.30 1.15
C ASP A 422 28.81 27.27 -0.29
N GLU A 423 29.52 27.84 -1.26
CA GLU A 423 29.13 27.85 -2.67
C GLU A 423 29.20 26.44 -3.27
N GLU A 424 30.29 25.71 -3.03
CA GLU A 424 30.47 24.32 -3.48
C GLU A 424 29.41 23.40 -2.85
N LEU A 425 29.10 23.58 -1.57
CA LEU A 425 28.03 22.84 -0.90
C LEU A 425 26.66 23.09 -1.56
N LEU A 426 26.35 24.36 -1.89
CA LEU A 426 25.09 24.70 -2.55
C LEU A 426 25.03 24.14 -3.97
N ASP A 427 26.13 24.19 -4.73
CA ASP A 427 26.21 23.57 -6.06
C ASP A 427 25.95 22.06 -6.00
N GLU A 428 26.52 21.36 -5.02
CA GLU A 428 26.25 19.94 -4.81
C GLU A 428 24.80 19.64 -4.43
N VAL A 429 24.18 20.50 -3.62
CA VAL A 429 22.75 20.40 -3.25
C VAL A 429 21.86 20.59 -4.47
N MET A 430 22.21 21.53 -5.34
CA MET A 430 21.51 21.79 -6.61
C MET A 430 21.64 20.60 -7.57
N ASP A 431 22.85 20.07 -7.72
CA ASP A 431 23.16 18.87 -8.48
C ASP A 431 22.33 17.68 -7.98
N LEU A 432 22.24 17.48 -6.67
CA LEU A 432 21.42 16.43 -6.07
C LEU A 432 19.94 16.62 -6.42
N ALA A 433 19.40 17.85 -6.37
CA ALA A 433 18.02 18.12 -6.77
C ALA A 433 17.75 17.76 -8.25
N VAL A 434 18.72 18.01 -9.14
CA VAL A 434 18.66 17.62 -10.55
C VAL A 434 18.68 16.10 -10.68
N ASP A 435 19.59 15.41 -9.99
CA ASP A 435 19.70 13.95 -10.00
C ASP A 435 18.41 13.27 -9.54
N VAL A 436 17.76 13.80 -8.49
CA VAL A 436 16.46 13.32 -8.01
C VAL A 436 15.37 13.47 -9.08
N LYS A 437 15.29 14.63 -9.73
CA LYS A 437 14.32 14.88 -10.81
C LYS A 437 14.57 13.98 -12.04
N CYS A 438 15.82 13.82 -12.45
CA CYS A 438 16.20 12.91 -13.54
C CYS A 438 15.90 11.44 -13.19
N THR A 439 16.11 11.05 -11.93
CA THR A 439 15.76 9.71 -11.44
C THR A 439 14.26 9.48 -11.47
N LEU A 440 13.46 10.47 -11.07
CA LEU A 440 12.01 10.39 -11.17
C LEU A 440 11.52 10.22 -12.62
N GLN A 441 12.12 10.93 -13.59
CA GLN A 441 11.83 10.74 -15.01
C GLN A 441 12.14 9.31 -15.47
N LYS A 442 13.27 8.75 -15.05
CA LYS A 442 13.63 7.35 -15.31
C LYS A 442 12.63 6.37 -14.68
N MET A 443 12.07 6.68 -13.50
CA MET A 443 11.02 5.87 -12.85
C MET A 443 9.67 5.92 -13.57
N THR A 444 9.47 6.89 -14.48
CA THR A 444 8.28 6.98 -15.35
C THR A 444 8.47 6.29 -16.71
N ASP A 445 9.68 5.79 -17.01
CA ASP A 445 10.03 5.19 -18.30
C ASP A 445 10.04 3.65 -18.22
N GLU A 446 9.16 3.00 -19.00
CA GLU A 446 9.00 1.54 -19.02
C GLU A 446 10.29 0.81 -19.49
N CYS A 447 11.06 1.39 -20.41
CA CYS A 447 12.33 0.83 -20.87
C CYS A 447 13.43 0.93 -19.82
N PHE A 448 13.45 1.98 -19.00
CA PHE A 448 14.41 2.07 -17.91
C PHE A 448 14.05 1.10 -16.78
N VAL A 449 12.78 1.05 -16.40
CA VAL A 449 12.24 0.16 -15.36
C VAL A 449 12.47 -1.31 -15.71
N SER A 450 12.19 -1.72 -16.95
CA SER A 450 12.40 -3.11 -17.40
C SER A 450 13.87 -3.54 -17.42
N ARG A 451 14.79 -2.57 -17.59
CA ARG A 451 16.24 -2.84 -17.58
C ARG A 451 16.86 -2.88 -16.19
N ALA A 452 16.13 -2.47 -15.15
CA ALA A 452 16.64 -2.40 -13.77
C ALA A 452 17.21 -3.73 -13.27
N LEU A 453 16.60 -4.85 -13.67
CA LEU A 453 16.95 -6.20 -13.22
C LEU A 453 17.75 -7.01 -14.24
N ILE A 454 18.33 -6.39 -15.27
CA ILE A 454 19.13 -7.11 -16.31
C ILE A 454 20.23 -7.99 -15.71
N LYS A 455 20.89 -7.53 -14.64
CA LYS A 455 21.97 -8.28 -13.98
C LYS A 455 21.46 -9.41 -13.06
N TYR A 456 20.14 -9.59 -12.95
CA TYR A 456 19.51 -10.60 -12.12
C TYR A 456 18.49 -11.42 -12.95
N PRO A 457 18.97 -12.38 -13.76
CA PRO A 457 18.14 -13.08 -14.76
C PRO A 457 17.06 -13.99 -14.18
N GLN A 458 17.08 -14.23 -12.86
CA GLN A 458 16.06 -15.02 -12.15
C GLN A 458 14.80 -14.20 -11.80
N ALA A 459 14.86 -12.86 -11.89
CA ALA A 459 13.68 -12.03 -11.71
C ALA A 459 12.77 -12.08 -12.94
N PRO A 460 11.44 -12.07 -12.75
CA PRO A 460 10.54 -11.86 -13.85
C PRO A 460 10.77 -10.47 -14.47
N PRO A 461 10.74 -10.34 -15.81
CA PRO A 461 10.77 -9.02 -16.44
C PRO A 461 9.53 -8.24 -15.98
N SER A 462 9.73 -6.97 -15.62
CA SER A 462 8.64 -6.07 -15.26
C SER A 462 8.90 -4.68 -15.79
N ASP A 463 7.94 -4.17 -16.54
CA ASP A 463 7.86 -2.81 -17.07
C ASP A 463 6.88 -1.95 -16.24
N MET A 464 6.59 -2.35 -15.00
CA MET A 464 5.53 -1.71 -14.22
C MET A 464 5.91 -0.30 -13.75
N VAL A 465 5.33 0.67 -14.45
CA VAL A 465 5.36 2.10 -14.09
C VAL A 465 4.01 2.50 -13.49
N PHE A 466 4.04 3.03 -12.26
CA PHE A 466 2.85 3.52 -11.54
C PHE A 466 2.74 5.04 -11.48
N ILE A 467 3.81 5.75 -11.81
CA ILE A 467 3.90 7.19 -11.65
C ILE A 467 3.29 7.84 -12.89
N SER A 468 2.07 8.39 -12.75
CA SER A 468 1.46 9.18 -13.81
C SER A 468 2.21 10.49 -14.04
N PRO A 469 2.12 11.12 -15.23
CA PRO A 469 2.75 12.41 -15.48
C PRO A 469 2.35 13.50 -14.47
N ALA A 470 1.07 13.55 -14.08
CA ALA A 470 0.58 14.49 -13.08
C ALA A 470 1.18 14.23 -11.69
N LEU A 471 1.33 12.96 -11.30
CA LEU A 471 1.96 12.60 -10.03
C LEU A 471 3.47 12.90 -10.07
N SER A 472 4.14 12.65 -11.19
CA SER A 472 5.55 13.00 -11.41
C SER A 472 5.78 14.50 -11.25
N GLN A 473 4.95 15.33 -11.88
CA GLN A 473 4.99 16.79 -11.71
C GLN A 473 4.80 17.22 -10.25
N LYS A 474 3.82 16.61 -9.54
CA LYS A 474 3.59 16.90 -8.12
C LYS A 474 4.80 16.52 -7.24
N VAL A 475 5.51 15.45 -7.58
CA VAL A 475 6.75 15.05 -6.89
C VAL A 475 7.91 15.99 -7.24
N CYS A 476 8.09 16.37 -8.51
CA CYS A 476 9.07 17.37 -8.93
C CYS A 476 8.91 18.68 -8.16
N ALA A 477 7.67 19.14 -7.96
CA ALA A 477 7.34 20.36 -7.24
C ALA A 477 7.83 20.38 -5.78
N ILE A 478 8.06 19.21 -5.16
CA ILE A 478 8.68 19.12 -3.82
C ILE A 478 10.08 19.74 -3.87
N PHE A 479 10.83 19.52 -4.95
CA PHE A 479 12.24 19.91 -5.11
C PHE A 479 12.43 21.17 -5.98
N GLU A 480 11.36 21.84 -6.40
CA GLU A 480 11.44 23.10 -7.16
C GLU A 480 11.93 24.28 -6.32
N CYS A 481 11.86 24.20 -4.99
CA CYS A 481 12.43 25.22 -4.11
C CYS A 481 13.96 25.25 -4.08
N VAL A 482 14.62 24.19 -4.57
CA VAL A 482 16.08 24.12 -4.68
C VAL A 482 16.48 24.80 -6.00
N GLN A 483 16.66 26.13 -5.98
CA GLN A 483 16.97 26.98 -7.15
C GLN A 483 17.96 28.10 -6.80
N TRP A 484 18.78 28.51 -7.78
CA TRP A 484 19.71 29.64 -7.65
C TRP A 484 18.98 30.99 -7.64
N GLY A 485 19.33 31.87 -6.70
CA GLY A 485 18.98 33.29 -6.72
C GLY A 485 17.50 33.64 -6.50
N LYS A 486 16.65 32.68 -6.08
CA LYS A 486 15.26 32.93 -5.64
C LYS A 486 15.08 32.54 -4.18
N ASP A 487 15.66 33.32 -3.28
CA ASP A 487 15.37 33.18 -1.86
C ASP A 487 13.89 33.48 -1.59
N GLY A 488 13.19 32.55 -0.93
CA GLY A 488 11.88 32.83 -0.32
C GLY A 488 10.66 32.80 -1.23
N GLY A 489 10.70 32.17 -2.41
CA GLY A 489 9.54 32.10 -3.31
C GLY A 489 8.44 31.10 -2.91
N HIS A 490 8.70 30.19 -1.96
CA HIS A 490 7.76 29.14 -1.58
C HIS A 490 7.41 29.18 -0.09
N SER A 491 6.14 28.93 0.23
CA SER A 491 5.64 28.99 1.61
C SER A 491 6.36 27.99 2.51
N GLN A 492 7.13 28.48 3.49
CA GLN A 492 7.62 27.68 4.60
C GLN A 492 6.46 27.33 5.53
N LYS A 493 6.46 26.13 6.09
CA LYS A 493 5.49 25.74 7.12
C LYS A 493 5.74 26.53 8.41
N GLN A 494 4.66 27.07 8.99
CA GLN A 494 4.71 27.65 10.33
C GLN A 494 4.42 26.56 11.37
N GLY A 495 5.36 26.32 12.29
CA GLY A 495 5.23 25.34 13.38
C GLY A 495 5.86 23.97 13.10
N SER A 496 6.07 23.20 14.18
CA SER A 496 6.76 21.90 14.17
C SER A 496 5.83 20.68 14.10
N GLU A 497 4.55 20.84 14.41
CA GLU A 497 3.57 19.73 14.43
C GLU A 497 3.09 19.36 13.03
N ILE A 498 2.99 18.07 12.72
CA ILE A 498 2.56 17.57 11.41
C ILE A 498 1.06 17.79 11.21
N ASP A 499 0.69 18.52 10.15
CA ASP A 499 -0.71 18.62 9.71
C ASP A 499 -1.04 17.41 8.82
N TYR A 500 -1.59 16.36 9.45
CA TYR A 500 -1.92 15.12 8.74
C TYR A 500 -3.02 15.30 7.68
N GLY A 501 -3.90 16.30 7.81
CA GLY A 501 -4.89 16.63 6.78
C GLY A 501 -4.22 17.18 5.52
N ALA A 502 -3.31 18.15 5.69
CA ALA A 502 -2.52 18.69 4.61
C ALA A 502 -1.57 17.65 3.99
N LEU A 503 -0.97 16.78 4.82
CA LEU A 503 -0.08 15.70 4.38
C LEU A 503 -0.82 14.66 3.53
N ALA A 504 -2.02 14.24 3.94
CA ALA A 504 -2.86 13.31 3.20
C ALA A 504 -3.33 13.88 1.85
N LEU A 505 -3.56 15.19 1.76
CA LEU A 505 -3.86 15.90 0.51
C LEU A 505 -2.62 16.15 -0.35
N GLY A 506 -1.42 15.96 0.20
CA GLY A 506 -0.15 16.19 -0.46
C GLY A 506 0.11 17.67 -0.72
N ARG A 507 -0.21 18.53 0.26
CA ARG A 507 0.14 19.96 0.22
C ARG A 507 1.67 20.10 0.32
N LEU A 508 2.24 20.92 -0.56
CA LEU A 508 3.69 20.97 -0.76
C LEU A 508 4.47 21.33 0.51
N TYR A 509 4.04 22.34 1.27
CA TYR A 509 4.73 22.75 2.51
C TYR A 509 4.84 21.60 3.52
N GLU A 510 3.77 20.81 3.66
CA GLU A 510 3.71 19.71 4.61
C GLU A 510 4.50 18.50 4.12
N VAL A 511 4.39 18.18 2.83
CA VAL A 511 5.16 17.10 2.21
C VAL A 511 6.66 17.39 2.28
N ARG A 512 7.09 18.63 2.01
CA ARG A 512 8.49 19.05 2.14
C ARG A 512 8.98 18.93 3.59
N HIS A 513 8.17 19.39 4.53
CA HIS A 513 8.47 19.30 5.96
C HIS A 513 8.70 17.85 6.41
N VAL A 514 7.77 16.94 6.10
CA VAL A 514 7.89 15.52 6.48
C VAL A 514 9.01 14.83 5.70
N PHE A 515 9.17 15.10 4.40
CA PHE A 515 10.29 14.57 3.61
C PHE A 515 11.64 14.95 4.22
N ALA A 516 11.84 16.23 4.50
CA ALA A 516 13.09 16.74 5.07
C ALA A 516 13.40 16.08 6.42
N ARG A 517 12.39 15.98 7.29
CA ARG A 517 12.52 15.31 8.59
C ARG A 517 12.90 13.84 8.44
N VAL A 518 12.23 13.10 7.56
CA VAL A 518 12.55 11.68 7.32
C VAL A 518 13.99 11.51 6.83
N VAL A 519 14.43 12.34 5.88
CA VAL A 519 15.80 12.28 5.36
C VAL A 519 16.81 12.63 6.45
N PHE A 520 16.61 13.75 7.14
CA PHE A 520 17.54 14.22 8.17
C PHE A 520 17.66 13.21 9.32
N ASP A 521 16.53 12.76 9.89
CA ASP A 521 16.50 11.80 11.00
C ASP A 521 17.07 10.41 10.60
N THR A 522 17.08 10.09 9.30
CA THR A 522 17.71 8.85 8.80
C THR A 522 19.23 9.00 8.71
N VAL A 523 19.73 10.16 8.30
CA VAL A 523 21.18 10.40 8.16
C VAL A 523 21.82 10.69 9.51
N TYR A 524 21.15 11.46 10.37
CA TYR A 524 21.60 11.86 11.71
C TYR A 524 20.60 11.37 12.79
N PRO A 525 20.57 10.07 13.07
CA PRO A 525 19.65 9.54 14.07
C PRO A 525 20.05 9.97 15.49
N LEU A 526 19.06 10.42 16.27
CA LEU A 526 19.24 10.88 17.67
C LEU A 526 19.93 9.86 18.60
N GLN A 527 19.88 8.56 18.28
CA GLN A 527 20.42 7.49 19.12
C GLN A 527 21.96 7.37 19.09
N LEU A 528 22.64 7.94 18.07
CA LEU A 528 24.11 7.89 17.98
C LEU A 528 24.81 8.73 19.06
N GLU A 529 24.12 9.69 19.67
CA GLU A 529 24.65 10.49 20.79
C GLU A 529 24.78 9.67 22.08
N HIS A 530 23.95 8.63 22.27
CA HIS A 530 23.99 7.82 23.50
C HIS A 530 25.13 6.79 23.52
N ASP A 531 25.43 6.15 22.39
CA ASP A 531 26.49 5.11 22.33
C ASP A 531 27.91 5.66 22.48
N THR A 532 28.12 6.94 22.18
CA THR A 532 29.43 7.61 22.37
C THR A 532 29.65 8.06 23.81
N SER A 533 28.59 8.31 24.59
CA SER A 533 28.69 8.66 26.01
C SER A 533 29.06 7.46 26.90
N THR A 534 28.76 6.23 26.48
CA THR A 534 29.07 5.01 27.24
C THR A 534 30.45 4.40 26.98
N ASN A 535 31.18 4.85 25.95
CA ASN A 535 32.51 4.32 25.59
C ASN A 535 33.69 5.22 26.01
N SER A 536 33.47 6.26 26.81
CA SER A 536 34.54 7.14 27.32
C SER A 536 35.04 6.82 28.74
N ASN A 537 34.49 5.78 29.38
CA ASN A 537 34.96 5.29 30.69
C ASN A 537 35.40 3.83 30.60
N LEU A 538 36.58 3.59 30.03
CA LEU A 538 37.36 2.37 30.25
C LEU A 538 38.86 2.70 30.25
N ASP A 539 39.32 2.90 31.48
CA ASP A 539 40.59 2.44 32.06
C ASP A 539 41.91 3.02 31.54
N THR A 540 42.37 4.02 32.28
CA THR A 540 43.80 4.21 32.58
C THR A 540 44.20 3.19 33.66
N PRO A 541 45.32 2.45 33.54
CA PRO A 541 45.74 1.50 34.56
C PRO A 541 46.51 2.25 35.65
N GLU A 542 45.87 2.50 36.79
CA GLU A 542 46.58 2.92 38.00
C GLU A 542 47.25 1.72 38.67
N SER A 543 48.54 1.90 38.89
CA SER A 543 49.48 1.08 39.62
C SER A 543 49.20 1.06 41.13
N LYS A 544 49.30 -0.14 41.72
CA LYS A 544 49.83 -0.49 43.06
C LYS A 544 49.68 0.52 44.21
N GLU A 545 49.07 0.10 45.32
CA GLU A 545 49.73 -0.16 46.63
C GLU A 545 48.70 -0.52 47.73
N ASN A 546 49.06 -1.53 48.55
CA ASN A 546 48.77 -1.79 49.98
C ASN A 546 47.38 -1.42 50.53
N GLU A 547 46.59 -2.33 51.13
CA GLU A 547 46.87 -3.16 52.32
C GLU A 547 45.88 -4.34 52.41
#